data_AF-A0A026W8U9-F1
#
_entry.id   AF-A0A026W8U9-F1
#
_cell.length_a   1.000
_cell.length_b   1.000
_cell.length_c   1.000
_cell.angle_alpha   90.00
_cell.angle_beta   90.00
_cell.angle_gamma   90.00
#
_symmetry.space_group_name_H-M   'P 1'
#
loop_
_entity.id
_entity.type
_entity.pdbx_description
1 polymer ?
#
loop_
_entity_poly.entity_id
_entity_poly.type
_entity_poly.pdbx_seq_one_letter_code
_entity_poly.pdbx_strand_id
1 'polypeptide(L)' 'GHVYADFLDNILYQLLEDVPLKTRAVMWMQHDGCPSHFSLVARHVINDLYPGRWIGRGGPVAWPRRFPDLTPMDFFFGAE' A
#
# COMPACT_ATOMS: atom_id res chain seq x y z
N GLY A 1 10.08 -1.50 -7.39
CA GLY A 1 10.16 -0.04 -7.52
C GLY A 1 9.27 0.46 -8.64
N HIS A 2 9.80 0.68 -9.84
CA HIS A 2 9.03 1.21 -10.98
C HIS A 2 7.81 0.36 -11.36
N VAL A 3 7.94 -0.97 -11.43
CA VAL A 3 6.80 -1.87 -11.70
C VAL A 3 5.70 -1.74 -10.64
N TYR A 4 6.08 -1.57 -9.37
CA TYR A 4 5.12 -1.40 -8.29
C TYR A 4 4.48 0.00 -8.32
N ALA A 5 5.25 1.03 -8.66
CA ALA A 5 4.72 2.38 -8.88
C ALA A 5 3.73 2.40 -10.05
N ASP A 6 4.05 1.72 -11.15
CA ASP A 6 3.17 1.56 -12.31
C ASP A 6 1.88 0.82 -11.95
N PHE A 7 1.99 -0.26 -11.18
CA PHE A 7 0.81 -0.95 -10.64
C PHE A 7 -0.08 -0.01 -9.81
N LEU A 8 0.50 0.79 -8.91
CA LEU A 8 -0.24 1.70 -8.04
C LEU A 8 -0.97 2.80 -8.84
N ASP A 9 -0.33 3.33 -9.87
CA ASP A 9 -0.86 4.45 -10.66
C ASP A 9 -1.87 3.98 -11.72
N ASN A 10 -1.56 2.88 -12.41
CA ASN A 10 -2.30 2.46 -13.59
C ASN A 10 -3.28 1.29 -13.36
N ILE A 11 -3.01 0.42 -12.38
CA ILE A 11 -3.77 -0.84 -12.21
C ILE A 11 -4.68 -0.77 -10.97
N LEU A 12 -4.20 -0.22 -9.85
CA LEU A 12 -4.90 -0.25 -8.58
C LEU A 12 -6.32 0.35 -8.66
N TYR A 13 -6.48 1.49 -9.36
CA TYR A 13 -7.80 2.13 -9.49
C TYR A 13 -8.81 1.29 -10.27
N GLN A 14 -8.35 0.49 -11.24
CA GLN A 14 -9.20 -0.43 -12.01
C GLN A 14 -9.70 -1.54 -11.10
N LEU A 15 -8.82 -2.08 -10.23
CA LEU A 15 -9.19 -3.10 -9.25
C LEU A 15 -10.16 -2.59 -8.17
N LEU A 16 -10.30 -1.27 -8.03
CA LEU A 16 -11.20 -0.63 -7.06
C LEU A 16 -12.45 -0.05 -7.73
N GLU A 17 -12.80 -0.46 -8.96
CA GLU A 17 -13.93 0.11 -9.71
C GLU A 17 -15.27 -0.04 -8.97
N ASP A 18 -15.50 -1.21 -8.38
CA ASP A 18 -16.70 -1.56 -7.61
C ASP A 18 -16.76 -0.87 -6.24
N VAL A 19 -15.66 -0.27 -5.78
CA VAL A 19 -15.64 0.47 -4.53
C VAL A 19 -16.26 1.86 -4.73
N PRO A 20 -17.24 2.26 -3.93
CA PRO A 20 -17.83 3.60 -4.04
C PRO A 20 -16.77 4.70 -3.97
N LEU A 21 -16.91 5.73 -4.82
CA LEU A 21 -15.95 6.85 -4.89
C LEU A 21 -15.74 7.52 -3.53
N LYS A 22 -16.80 7.67 -2.73
CA LYS A 22 -16.72 8.24 -1.38
C LYS A 22 -15.80 7.42 -0.46
N THR A 23 -15.83 6.08 -0.59
CA THR A 23 -14.96 5.18 0.15
C THR A 23 -13.52 5.31 -0.32
N ARG A 24 -13.28 5.32 -1.64
CA ARG A 24 -11.94 5.53 -2.23
C ARG A 24 -11.30 6.85 -1.78
N ALA A 25 -12.09 7.92 -1.72
CA ALA A 25 -11.62 9.23 -1.30
C ALA A 25 -11.07 9.27 0.14
N VAL A 26 -11.57 8.41 1.04
CA VAL A 26 -11.16 8.35 2.46
C VAL A 26 -10.38 7.08 2.84
N MET A 27 -10.11 6.21 1.86
CA MET A 27 -9.44 4.93 2.05
C MET A 27 -8.01 5.10 2.59
N TRP A 28 -7.56 4.12 3.38
CA TRP A 28 -6.18 4.00 3.83
C TRP A 28 -5.49 2.89 3.05
N MET A 29 -4.23 3.12 2.69
CA MET A 29 -3.40 2.10 2.04
C MET A 29 -2.40 1.52 3.03
N GLN A 30 -2.32 0.20 3.13
CA GLN A 30 -1.28 -0.48 3.88
C GLN A 30 -0.47 -1.36 2.94
N HIS A 31 0.85 -1.29 3.04
CA HIS A 31 1.74 -2.21 2.35
C HIS A 31 2.88 -2.65 3.26
N ASP A 32 3.45 -3.81 2.95
CA ASP A 32 4.51 -4.39 3.76
C ASP A 32 5.86 -3.69 3.57
N GLY A 33 6.84 -4.12 4.36
CA GLY A 33 8.21 -3.61 4.27
C GLY A 33 9.08 -4.27 3.20
N CYS A 34 8.50 -5.01 2.23
CA CYS A 34 9.27 -5.76 1.23
C CYS A 34 10.21 -4.81 0.47
N PRO A 35 11.48 -5.21 0.21
CA PRO A 35 12.44 -4.35 -0.47
C PRO A 35 11.94 -3.79 -1.81
N SER A 36 11.10 -4.53 -2.53
CA SER A 36 10.47 -4.08 -3.80
C SER A 36 9.55 -2.87 -3.62
N HIS A 37 8.92 -2.73 -2.46
CA HIS A 37 7.95 -1.68 -2.09
C HIS A 37 8.60 -0.45 -1.42
N PHE A 38 9.87 -0.56 -0.96
CA PHE A 38 10.58 0.54 -0.30
C PHE A 38 11.22 1.57 -1.28
N SER A 39 11.00 1.44 -2.58
CA SER A 39 11.58 2.38 -3.56
C SER A 39 11.06 3.81 -3.38
N LEU A 40 11.90 4.81 -3.64
CA LEU A 40 11.50 6.22 -3.62
C LEU A 40 10.33 6.51 -4.55
N VAL A 41 10.37 5.98 -5.77
CA VAL A 41 9.34 6.21 -6.80
C VAL A 41 7.96 5.73 -6.33
N ALA A 42 7.87 4.52 -5.78
CA ALA A 42 6.60 4.01 -5.25
C ALA A 42 6.09 4.86 -4.08
N ARG A 43 6.98 5.36 -3.21
CA ARG A 43 6.59 6.23 -2.09
C ARG A 43 6.07 7.59 -2.57
N HIS A 44 6.62 8.15 -3.64
CA HIS A 44 6.07 9.36 -4.25
C HIS A 44 4.65 9.13 -4.74
N VAL A 45 4.44 8.06 -5.52
CA VAL A 45 3.09 7.69 -6.00
C VAL A 45 2.12 7.48 -4.83
N ILE A 46 2.47 6.70 -3.81
CA ILE A 46 1.57 6.47 -2.66
C ILE A 46 1.28 7.77 -1.90
N ASN A 47 2.26 8.66 -1.75
CA ASN A 47 2.04 9.95 -1.10
C ASN A 47 1.05 10.83 -1.87
N ASP A 48 1.09 10.80 -3.21
CA ASP A 48 0.20 11.58 -4.06
C ASP A 48 -1.23 10.99 -4.05
N LEU A 49 -1.36 9.67 -4.08
CA LEU A 49 -2.66 8.98 -4.10
C LEU A 49 -3.33 8.91 -2.72
N TYR A 50 -2.54 8.74 -1.65
CA TYR A 50 -3.01 8.56 -0.26
C TYR A 50 -2.32 9.54 0.71
N PRO A 51 -2.45 10.86 0.52
CA PRO A 51 -1.74 11.86 1.32
C PRO A 51 -2.08 11.70 2.80
N GLY A 52 -1.06 11.41 3.61
CA GLY A 52 -1.18 11.20 5.06
C GLY A 52 -1.95 9.94 5.49
N ARG A 53 -2.38 9.10 4.54
CA ARG A 53 -3.29 7.96 4.78
C ARG A 53 -2.71 6.64 4.28
N TRP A 54 -1.43 6.42 4.54
CA TRP A 54 -0.83 5.13 4.27
C TRP A 54 0.15 4.68 5.35
N ILE A 55 0.25 3.37 5.47
CA ILE A 55 0.99 2.67 6.50
C ILE A 55 2.04 1.81 5.81
N GLY A 56 3.31 1.99 6.18
CA GLY A 56 4.40 1.31 5.50
C GLY A 56 5.77 1.77 5.96
N ARG A 57 6.81 1.16 5.41
CA ARG A 57 8.18 1.55 5.73
C ARG A 57 8.52 2.90 5.09
N GLY A 58 8.74 3.92 5.93
CA GLY A 58 9.06 5.29 5.48
C GLY A 58 7.84 6.11 5.05
N GLY A 59 6.64 5.70 5.48
CA GLY A 59 5.41 6.46 5.33
C GLY A 59 5.02 7.25 6.59
N PRO A 60 3.88 7.97 6.53
CA PRO A 60 3.35 8.77 7.64
C PRO A 60 3.13 7.95 8.91
N VAL A 61 2.69 6.70 8.74
CA VAL A 61 2.56 5.73 9.83
C VAL A 61 3.55 4.60 9.57
N ALA A 62 4.53 4.47 10.46
CA ALA A 62 5.56 3.45 10.34
C ALA A 62 4.99 2.05 10.62
N TRP A 63 5.26 1.10 9.73
CA TRP A 63 4.96 -0.31 9.96
C TRP A 63 6.13 -1.04 10.62
N PRO A 64 5.92 -1.85 11.69
CA PRO A 64 7.00 -2.54 12.36
C PRO A 64 7.68 -3.57 11.45
N ARG A 65 9.02 -3.63 11.52
CA ARG A 65 9.83 -4.54 10.73
C ARG A 65 9.77 -5.92 11.40
N ARG A 66 9.12 -6.91 10.76
CA ARG A 66 8.99 -8.34 11.16
C ARG A 66 7.71 -8.73 11.93
N PHE A 67 6.55 -8.23 11.52
CA PHE A 67 5.28 -8.84 11.93
C PHE A 67 4.46 -9.24 10.69
N PRO A 68 4.67 -10.45 10.15
CA PRO A 68 3.74 -11.01 9.16
C PRO A 68 2.32 -11.11 9.75
N ASP A 69 2.19 -11.28 11.06
CA ASP A 69 0.90 -11.41 11.74
C ASP A 69 0.04 -10.13 11.72
N LEU A 70 0.62 -8.98 11.36
CA LEU A 70 -0.08 -7.70 11.39
C LEU A 70 -0.55 -7.24 10.02
N THR A 71 -0.01 -7.77 8.92
CA THR A 71 -0.57 -7.57 7.59
C THR A 71 -1.74 -8.54 7.50
N PRO A 72 -3.01 -8.08 7.43
CA PRO A 72 -4.15 -9.01 7.39
C PRO A 72 -3.97 -10.04 6.26
N MET A 73 -3.36 -9.64 5.15
CA MET A 73 -3.02 -10.55 4.06
C MET A 73 -2.08 -11.68 4.47
N ASP A 74 -0.99 -11.40 5.18
CA ASP A 74 -0.03 -12.43 5.63
C ASP A 74 -0.59 -13.23 6.82
N PHE A 75 -1.42 -12.63 7.68
CA PHE A 75 -2.11 -13.33 8.76
C PHE A 75 -3.18 -14.31 8.25
N PHE A 76 -3.97 -13.92 7.23
CA PHE A 76 -5.05 -14.74 6.69
C PHE A 76 -4.61 -15.68 5.55
N PHE A 77 -3.54 -15.36 4.82
CA PHE A 77 -3.09 -16.13 3.64
C PHE A 77 -1.63 -16.60 3.70
N GLY A 78 -0.83 -16.15 4.67
CA GLY A 78 0.60 -16.42 4.76
C GLY A 78 1.00 -17.50 5.77
N ALA A 79 0.06 -18.23 6.35
CA ALA A 79 0.34 -19.41 7.17
C ALA A 79 0.50 -20.67 6.29
N GLU A 80 1.67 -20.81 5.66
CA GLU A 80 2.30 -22.11 5.38
C GLU A 80 3.70 -22.14 5.99
#